data_AF-A0A9N9HE65-F1
#
_entry.id   AF-A0A9N9HE65-F1
#
_cell.length_a   1.000
_cell.length_b   1.000
_cell.length_c   1.000
_cell.angle_alpha   90.00
_cell.angle_beta   90.00
_cell.angle_gamma   90.00
#
_symmetry.space_group_name_H-M   'P 1'
#
loop_
_entity.id
_entity.type
_entity.pdbx_description
1 polymer ?
#
loop_
_entity_poly.entity_id
_entity_poly.type
_entity_poly.pdbx_seq_one_letter_code
_entity_poly.pdbx_strand_id
1 'polypeptide(L)' 'MNVSTKKKEAIRRKLVIVGDGACGKTSLLNVFTLGYFPKVPTVFDNLVTDIKIDGRLVQLALWDTAGQEDYE' A
#
# COMPACT_ATOMS: atom_id res chain seq x y z
N MET A 1 -26.22 -0.65 33.67
CA MET A 1 -24.85 -1.08 33.39
C MET A 1 -24.45 -0.53 32.02
N ASN A 2 -23.72 0.58 31.97
CA ASN A 2 -23.27 1.16 30.70
C ASN A 2 -21.92 0.54 30.34
N VAL A 3 -21.93 -0.48 29.49
CA VAL A 3 -20.70 -0.97 28.87
C VAL A 3 -20.32 0.05 27.79
N SER A 4 -19.48 1.02 28.16
CA SER A 4 -18.84 1.91 27.20
C SER A 4 -17.90 1.06 26.34
N THR A 5 -18.37 0.64 25.17
CA THR A 5 -17.54 -0.02 24.18
C THR A 5 -16.54 1.01 23.65
N LYS A 6 -15.29 0.97 24.14
CA LYS A 6 -14.19 1.69 23.50
C LYS A 6 -14.15 1.27 22.04
N LYS A 7 -14.54 2.18 21.14
CA LYS A 7 -14.43 1.99 19.69
C LYS A 7 -12.95 1.77 19.41
N LYS A 8 -12.55 0.55 19.05
CA LYS A 8 -11.17 0.28 18.62
C LYS A 8 -10.90 1.17 17.42
N GLU A 9 -9.96 2.09 17.54
CA GLU A 9 -9.54 2.93 16.42
C GLU A 9 -9.06 2.06 15.26
N ALA A 10 -9.41 2.48 14.04
CA ALA A 10 -8.93 1.83 12.83
C ALA A 10 -7.40 1.97 12.76
N ILE A 11 -6.70 0.85 12.56
CA ILE A 11 -5.24 0.86 12.40
C ILE A 11 -4.94 1.44 11.01
N ARG A 12 -4.20 2.55 10.97
CA ARG A 12 -3.73 3.17 9.72
C ARG A 12 -2.21 3.05 9.61
N ARG A 13 -1.69 2.68 8.45
CA ARG A 13 -0.24 2.59 8.18
C ARG A 13 0.08 3.14 6.79
N LYS A 14 1.26 3.73 6.66
CA LYS A 14 1.86 4.12 5.38
C LYS A 14 2.91 3.08 5.02
N LEU A 15 2.80 2.51 3.82
CA LEU A 15 3.76 1.57 3.25
C LEU A 15 4.47 2.28 2.11
N VAL A 16 5.78 2.48 2.25
CA VAL A 16 6.64 3.03 1.21
C VAL A 16 7.47 1.88 0.65
N ILE A 17 7.49 1.74 -0.67
CA ILE A 17 8.35 0.77 -1.35
C ILE A 17 9.54 1.48 -1.97
N VAL A 18 10.72 0.88 -1.85
CA VAL A 18 12.01 1.41 -2.36
C VAL A 18 12.79 0.30 -3.04
N GLY A 19 13.76 0.68 -3.87
CA GLY A 19 14.59 -0.22 -4.67
C GLY A 19 14.92 0.38 -6.03
N ASP A 20 15.80 -0.29 -6.77
CA ASP A 20 16.40 0.22 -8.01
C ASP A 20 15.39 0.62 -9.09
N GLY A 21 15.87 1.38 -10.07
CA GLY A 21 15.15 1.65 -11.30
C GLY A 21 14.67 0.33 -11.94
N ALA A 22 13.43 0.32 -12.44
CA ALA A 22 12.84 -0.83 -13.14
C ALA A 22 12.81 -2.18 -12.38
N CYS A 23 13.10 -2.24 -11.07
CA CYS A 23 13.10 -3.50 -10.30
C CYS A 23 11.70 -4.09 -10.02
N GLY A 24 10.63 -3.43 -10.49
CA GLY A 24 9.26 -3.95 -10.43
C GLY A 24 8.39 -3.47 -9.25
N LYS A 25 8.78 -2.40 -8.55
CA LYS A 25 8.02 -1.83 -7.41
C LYS A 25 6.56 -1.51 -7.77
N THR A 26 6.36 -0.73 -8.83
CA THR A 26 5.04 -0.40 -9.37
C THR A 26 4.24 -1.66 -9.70
N SER A 27 4.87 -2.63 -10.36
CA SER A 27 4.23 -3.89 -10.75
C SER A 27 3.78 -4.71 -9.54
N LEU A 28 4.60 -4.76 -8.48
CA LEU A 28 4.26 -5.43 -7.23
C LEU A 28 3.04 -4.77 -6.56
N LEU A 29 3.01 -3.44 -6.45
CA LEU A 29 1.88 -2.73 -5.86
C LEU A 29 0.59 -2.87 -6.69
N ASN A 30 0.69 -2.90 -8.02
CA ASN A 30 -0.46 -3.16 -8.89
C ASN A 30 -1.04 -4.56 -8.67
N VAL A 31 -0.20 -5.60 -8.63
CA VAL A 31 -0.69 -6.97 -8.42
C VAL A 31 -1.25 -7.14 -7.01
N PHE A 32 -0.64 -6.52 -6.01
CA PHE A 32 -1.15 -6.53 -4.63
C PHE A 32 -2.57 -5.94 -4.53
N THR A 33 -2.88 -4.93 -5.35
CA THR A 33 -4.13 -4.17 -5.26
C THR A 33 -5.20 -4.66 -6.23
N LEU A 34 -4.82 -5.02 -7.45
CA LEU A 34 -5.71 -5.44 -8.53
C LEU A 34 -5.86 -6.96 -8.64
N GLY A 35 -4.88 -7.73 -8.14
CA GLY A 35 -4.81 -9.18 -8.30
C GLY A 35 -4.31 -9.67 -9.67
N TYR A 36 -3.94 -8.78 -10.59
CA TYR A 36 -3.41 -9.11 -11.92
C TYR A 36 -2.44 -8.05 -12.43
N PHE A 37 -1.64 -8.40 -13.44
CA PHE A 37 -0.77 -7.44 -14.13
C PHE A 37 -1.55 -6.66 -15.20
N PRO A 38 -1.72 -5.33 -15.07
CA PRO A 38 -2.40 -4.54 -16.09
C PRO A 38 -1.57 -4.46 -17.38
N LYS A 39 -2.24 -4.49 -18.54
CA LYS A 39 -1.59 -4.43 -19.87
C LYS A 39 -1.13 -3.03 -20.28
N VAL A 40 -1.63 -2.00 -19.61
CA VAL A 40 -1.28 -0.60 -19.89
C VAL A 40 -0.28 -0.08 -18.86
N PRO A 41 0.71 0.74 -19.28
CA PRO A 41 1.62 1.40 -18.35
C PRO A 41 0.81 2.23 -17.35
N THR A 42 1.00 1.96 -16.07
CA THR A 42 0.39 2.73 -15.00
C THR A 42 1.31 3.91 -14.69
N VAL A 43 0.79 5.13 -14.82
CA VAL A 43 1.37 6.29 -14.15
C VAL A 43 1.03 6.14 -12.68
N PHE A 44 2.03 6.13 -11.80
CA PHE A 44 1.80 5.70 -10.42
C PHE A 44 0.97 6.70 -9.61
N ASP A 45 -0.01 6.19 -8.86
CA ASP A 45 -0.86 6.94 -7.92
C ASP A 45 -0.70 6.40 -6.50
N ASN A 46 -0.59 7.29 -5.52
CA ASN A 46 -0.69 6.90 -4.11
C ASN A 46 -2.08 6.30 -3.86
N LEU A 47 -2.14 5.04 -3.42
CA LEU A 47 -3.39 4.32 -3.21
C LEU A 47 -3.65 4.07 -1.73
N VAL A 48 -4.91 4.18 -1.31
CA VAL A 48 -5.36 3.72 0.01
C VAL A 48 -6.19 2.45 -0.16
N THR A 49 -5.85 1.39 0.55
CA THR A 49 -6.57 0.10 0.52
C THR A 49 -6.78 -0.44 1.93
N ASP A 50 -7.90 -1.12 2.15
CA ASP A 50 -8.21 -1.78 3.41
C ASP A 50 -7.88 -3.28 3.31
N ILE A 51 -7.06 -3.77 4.24
CA ILE A 51 -6.66 -5.17 4.32
C ILE A 51 -6.96 -5.76 5.69
N LYS A 52 -7.02 -7.09 5.76
CA LYS A 52 -7.20 -7.83 7.01
C LYS A 52 -5.89 -8.52 7.40
N ILE A 53 -5.28 -8.09 8.50
CA ILE A 53 -4.09 -8.72 9.10
C ILE A 53 -4.48 -9.23 10.49
N ASP A 54 -4.29 -10.52 10.74
CA ASP A 54 -4.57 -11.17 12.04
C ASP A 54 -5.97 -10.84 12.59
N GLY A 55 -6.97 -10.85 11.70
CA GLY A 55 -8.36 -10.56 12.07
C GLY A 55 -8.69 -9.07 12.24
N ARG A 56 -7.72 -8.16 12.09
CA ARG A 56 -7.91 -6.70 12.24
C ARG A 56 -7.94 -6.00 10.89
N LEU A 57 -8.85 -5.05 10.73
CA LEU A 57 -8.87 -4.16 9.58
C LEU A 57 -7.73 -3.13 9.70
N VAL A 58 -6.91 -3.05 8.66
CA VAL A 58 -5.80 -2.11 8.55
C VAL A 58 -5.97 -1.34 7.26
N GLN A 59 -6.01 -0.01 7.37
CA GLN A 59 -5.98 0.88 6.21
C GLN A 59 -4.51 1.15 5.86
N LEU A 60 -4.09 0.76 4.66
CA LEU A 60 -2.77 0.99 4.12
C LEU A 60 -2.79 2.10 3.09
N ALA A 61 -1.96 3.12 3.30
CA ALA A 61 -1.58 4.07 2.25
C ALA A 61 -0.30 3.57 1.57
N LEU A 62 -0.40 3.13 0.33
CA LEU A 62 0.70 2.65 -0.50
C LEU A 62 1.35 3.83 -1.22
N TRP A 63 2.67 3.95 -1.08
CA TRP A 63 3.50 5.00 -1.65
C TRP A 63 4.60 4.34 -2.48
N ASP A 64 4.48 4.42 -3.79
CA ASP A 64 5.57 4.06 -4.71
C ASP A 64 6.57 5.19 -4.82
N THR A 65 7.80 4.80 -5.06
CA THR A 65 8.90 5.72 -5.25
C THR A 65 9.54 5.42 -6.61
N ALA A 66 9.99 6.45 -7.30
CA ALA A 66 10.90 6.22 -8.42
C ALA A 66 12.17 5.55 -7.87
N GLY A 67 12.65 4.50 -8.53
CA GLY A 67 14.02 4.05 -8.28
C GLY A 67 14.93 5.06 -8.95
N GLN A 68 15.36 6.09 -8.23
CA GLN A 68 16.37 7.01 -8.74
C GLN A 68 17.73 6.40 -8.50
N GLU A 69 18.50 6.21 -9.57
CA GLU A 69 19.94 5.98 -9.51
C GLU A 69 20.69 7.26 -9.04
N ASP A 70 20.00 8.41 -9.07
CA ASP A 70 20.56 9.75 -8.78
C ASP A 70 20.58 10.13 -7.28
N TYR A 71 20.41 9.18 -6.36
CA TYR A 71 20.52 9.46 -4.91
C TYR A 71 21.97 9.37 -4.38
N GLU A 72 22.96 9.29 -5.26
CA GLU A 72 24.39 9.50 -4.91
C GLU A 72 24.74 10.99 -4.74
#